data_AF-A0A662GYY6-F1
#
_entry.id   AF-A0A662GYY6-F1
#
_cell.length_a   1.000
_cell.length_b   1.000
_cell.length_c   1.000
_cell.angle_alpha   90.00
_cell.angle_beta   90.00
_cell.angle_gamma   90.00
#
_symmetry.space_group_name_H-M   'P 1'
#
loop_
_entity.id
_entity.type
_entity.pdbx_description
1 polymer ?
#
loop_
_entity_poly.entity_id
_entity_poly.type
_entity_poly.pdbx_seq_one_letter_code
_entity_poly.pdbx_strand_id
1 'polypeptide(L)'
;MGKGLEEKKLSYELVVKFSSVKELVEKLKLLLSELEEQLTVREREGKPIKVLCDETIRRLGERLLMLSSSPLEVYEASSSISSEVTIRGVKYVPVQEDLDILRKAQELGAILITGDKRLARTAEAQGVKVIYIPPSGVASADHYAMEVLKRLEEKLSRGSKP
;
A
#
# COMPACT_ATOMS: atom_id res chain seq x y z
N MET A 1 40.81 -26.98 4.21
CA MET A 1 40.83 -25.58 4.71
C MET A 1 41.30 -24.73 3.53
N GLY A 2 40.60 -23.76 2.96
CA GLY A 2 39.50 -22.95 3.47
C GLY A 2 38.36 -22.74 2.46
N LYS A 3 37.28 -22.24 3.04
CA LYS A 3 35.94 -21.93 2.52
C LYS A 3 36.05 -20.96 1.32
N GLY A 4 35.38 -21.13 0.18
CA GLY A 4 34.09 -21.77 -0.03
C GLY A 4 32.92 -20.85 0.32
N LEU A 5 33.00 -19.57 -0.05
CA LEU A 5 31.94 -18.57 0.07
C LEU A 5 32.07 -17.58 -1.10
N GLU A 6 31.79 -18.06 -2.32
CA GLU A 6 31.32 -17.16 -3.37
C GLU A 6 29.81 -17.08 -3.22
N GLU A 7 29.36 -15.89 -2.84
CA GLU A 7 27.98 -15.48 -2.75
C GLU A 7 27.26 -15.82 -4.05
N LYS A 8 26.35 -16.81 -3.99
CA LYS A 8 25.37 -17.04 -5.04
C LYS A 8 24.47 -15.80 -5.15
N LYS A 9 24.87 -14.83 -5.96
CA LYS A 9 23.95 -13.89 -6.60
C LYS A 9 22.98 -14.72 -7.44
N LEU A 10 21.80 -15.00 -6.88
CA LEU A 10 20.64 -15.44 -7.63
C LEU A 10 20.22 -14.29 -8.56
N SER A 11 20.86 -14.21 -9.73
CA SER A 11 20.30 -13.50 -10.87
C SER A 11 19.19 -14.37 -11.44
N TYR A 12 17.95 -14.00 -11.19
CA TYR A 12 16.83 -14.55 -11.96
C TYR A 12 16.84 -13.87 -13.33
N GLU A 13 17.77 -14.27 -14.20
CA GLU A 13 17.61 -14.00 -15.63
C GLU A 13 16.56 -14.97 -16.16
N LEU A 14 15.32 -14.49 -16.23
CA LEU A 14 14.28 -15.13 -17.02
C LEU A 14 14.60 -14.89 -18.51
N VAL A 15 15.59 -15.61 -19.05
CA VAL A 15 15.88 -15.60 -20.49
C VAL A 15 14.82 -16.43 -21.18
N VAL A 16 13.66 -15.83 -21.42
CA VAL A 16 12.65 -16.43 -22.29
C VAL A 16 13.15 -16.26 -23.73
N LYS A 17 13.75 -17.32 -24.28
CA LYS A 17 14.05 -17.36 -25.71
C LYS A 17 12.74 -17.58 -26.45
N PHE A 18 12.26 -16.54 -27.12
CA PHE A 18 11.15 -16.64 -28.05
C PHE A 18 11.70 -16.94 -29.44
N SER A 19 11.06 -17.86 -30.13
CA SER A 19 11.44 -18.31 -31.48
C SER A 19 11.03 -17.30 -32.54
N SER A 20 10.13 -16.37 -32.20
CA SER A 20 9.66 -15.29 -33.07
C SER A 20 9.01 -14.17 -32.26
N VAL A 21 8.91 -12.96 -32.84
CA VAL A 21 8.16 -11.82 -32.26
C VAL A 21 6.69 -12.17 -32.03
N LYS A 22 6.11 -13.00 -32.91
CA LYS A 22 4.73 -13.47 -32.77
C LYS A 22 4.53 -14.29 -31.49
N GLU A 23 5.48 -15.17 -31.16
CA GLU A 23 5.43 -15.99 -29.94
C GLU A 23 5.50 -15.13 -28.67
N LEU A 24 6.35 -14.10 -28.67
CA LEU A 24 6.43 -13.14 -27.56
C LEU A 24 5.10 -12.40 -27.37
N VAL A 25 4.52 -11.90 -28.45
CA VAL A 25 3.25 -11.14 -28.41
C VAL A 25 2.12 -12.01 -27.87
N GLU A 26 2.00 -13.27 -28.31
CA GLU A 26 0.96 -14.17 -27.82
C GLU A 26 1.13 -14.52 -26.33
N LYS A 27 2.37 -14.74 -25.86
CA LYS A 27 2.64 -14.94 -24.44
C LYS A 27 2.33 -13.70 -23.60
N LEU A 28 2.66 -12.50 -24.11
CA LEU A 28 2.33 -11.25 -23.42
C LEU A 28 0.82 -11.05 -23.33
N LYS A 29 0.06 -11.34 -24.39
CA LYS A 29 -1.42 -11.26 -24.37
C LYS A 29 -2.02 -12.22 -23.35
N LEU A 30 -1.51 -13.46 -23.27
CA LEU A 30 -1.96 -14.44 -22.29
C LEU A 30 -1.69 -13.96 -20.86
N LEU A 31 -0.48 -13.46 -20.58
CA LEU A 31 -0.13 -12.91 -19.27
C LEU A 31 -0.98 -11.68 -18.92
N LEU A 32 -1.25 -10.81 -19.89
CA LEU A 32 -2.15 -9.67 -19.72
C LEU A 32 -3.57 -10.14 -19.39
N SER A 33 -4.12 -11.10 -20.13
CA SER A 33 -5.44 -11.66 -19.88
C SER A 33 -5.53 -12.33 -18.51
N GLU A 34 -4.50 -13.05 -18.09
CA GLU A 34 -4.45 -13.69 -16.77
C GLU A 34 -4.37 -12.65 -15.65
N LEU A 35 -3.63 -11.56 -15.85
CA LEU A 35 -3.60 -10.41 -14.93
C LEU A 35 -4.95 -9.68 -14.89
N GLU A 36 -5.59 -9.48 -16.04
CA GLU A 36 -6.92 -8.85 -16.14
C GLU A 36 -8.01 -9.71 -15.48
N GLU A 37 -7.96 -11.04 -15.62
CA GLU A 37 -8.84 -11.97 -14.92
C GLU A 37 -8.60 -11.96 -13.40
N GLN A 38 -7.34 -11.93 -12.95
CA GLN A 38 -7.02 -11.79 -11.54
C GLN A 38 -7.49 -10.44 -10.96
N LEU A 39 -7.41 -9.37 -11.75
CA LEU A 39 -7.92 -8.05 -11.36
C LEU A 39 -9.45 -8.04 -11.31
N THR A 40 -10.15 -8.62 -12.29
CA THR A 40 -11.63 -8.69 -12.30
C THR A 40 -12.19 -9.62 -11.23
N VAL A 41 -11.48 -10.69 -10.86
CA VAL A 41 -11.84 -11.51 -9.69
C VAL A 41 -11.67 -10.70 -8.39
N ARG A 42 -10.62 -9.88 -8.27
CA ARG A 42 -10.42 -8.96 -7.12
C ARG A 42 -11.46 -7.83 -7.08
N GLU A 43 -11.91 -7.32 -8.22
CA GLU A 43 -12.98 -6.30 -8.28
C GLU A 43 -14.37 -6.85 -7.90
N ARG A 44 -14.59 -8.17 -7.99
CA ARG A 44 -15.84 -8.81 -7.53
C ARG A 44 -15.93 -8.92 -6.01
N GLU A 45 -14.85 -8.67 -5.27
CA GLU A 45 -14.80 -8.75 -3.81
C GLU A 45 -14.74 -7.35 -3.16
N GLY A 46 -15.90 -6.68 -3.08
CA GLY A 46 -16.07 -5.49 -2.25
C GLY A 46 -15.36 -4.22 -2.73
N LYS A 47 -15.81 -3.06 -2.22
CA LYS A 47 -15.11 -1.80 -2.49
C LYS A 47 -13.73 -1.83 -1.83
N PRO A 48 -12.66 -1.36 -2.50
CA PRO A 48 -11.33 -1.34 -1.91
C PRO A 48 -11.33 -0.51 -0.62
N ILE A 49 -10.57 -0.98 0.37
CA ILE A 49 -10.37 -0.24 1.62
C ILE A 49 -9.43 0.91 1.31
N LYS A 50 -9.90 2.13 1.54
CA LYS A 50 -9.11 3.33 1.34
C LYS A 50 -8.26 3.62 2.57
N VAL A 51 -6.98 3.86 2.35
CA VAL A 51 -6.00 4.15 3.41
C VAL A 51 -5.21 5.39 3.04
N LEU A 52 -5.06 6.32 3.98
CA LEU A 52 -4.25 7.52 3.83
C LEU A 52 -3.09 7.45 4.82
N CYS A 53 -1.86 7.41 4.31
CA CYS A 53 -0.64 7.45 5.10
C CYS A 53 -0.15 8.90 5.20
N ASP A 54 0.17 9.37 6.41
CA ASP A 54 0.77 10.69 6.60
C ASP A 54 2.29 10.70 6.31
N GLU A 55 2.91 11.87 6.45
CA GLU A 55 4.33 12.04 6.16
C GLU A 55 5.27 11.40 7.20
N THR A 56 4.77 11.02 8.38
CA THR A 56 5.59 10.36 9.40
C THR A 56 5.94 8.92 9.03
N ILE A 57 5.21 8.34 8.08
CA ILE A 57 5.34 6.95 7.61
C ILE A 57 5.53 6.87 6.09
N ARG A 58 6.16 7.90 5.50
CA ARG A 58 6.43 8.00 4.05
C ARG A 58 6.90 6.67 3.44
N ARG A 59 6.42 6.37 2.22
CA ARG A 59 6.79 5.19 1.41
C ARG A 59 6.34 3.85 2.01
N LEU A 60 5.36 3.87 2.91
CA LEU A 60 4.70 2.65 3.37
C LEU A 60 3.71 2.14 2.31
N GLY A 61 3.20 3.01 1.44
CA GLY A 61 2.09 2.69 0.55
C GLY A 61 2.39 1.58 -0.46
N GLU A 62 3.55 1.60 -1.09
CA GLU A 62 3.97 0.51 -1.99
C GLU A 62 4.03 -0.83 -1.24
N ARG A 63 4.51 -0.84 0.00
CA ARG A 63 4.61 -2.05 0.83
C ARG A 63 3.24 -2.56 1.23
N LEU A 64 2.30 -1.68 1.57
CA LEU A 64 0.91 -2.05 1.85
C LEU A 64 0.27 -2.71 0.63
N LEU A 65 0.47 -2.15 -0.55
CA LEU A 65 -0.05 -2.73 -1.80
C LEU A 65 0.58 -4.11 -2.11
N MET A 66 1.88 -4.28 -1.86
CA MET A 66 2.57 -5.56 -2.09
C MET A 66 2.17 -6.66 -1.10
N LEU A 67 1.97 -6.31 0.18
CA LEU A 67 1.77 -7.27 1.26
C LEU A 67 0.29 -7.55 1.55
N SER A 68 -0.63 -6.68 1.13
CA SER A 68 -2.05 -6.85 1.38
C SER A 68 -2.66 -7.99 0.55
N SER A 69 -3.41 -8.85 1.23
CA SER A 69 -4.32 -9.83 0.62
C SER A 69 -5.67 -9.22 0.24
N SER A 70 -6.02 -8.07 0.80
CA SER A 70 -7.29 -7.37 0.58
C SER A 70 -7.15 -6.26 -0.48
N PRO A 71 -8.21 -5.93 -1.24
CA PRO A 71 -8.19 -4.81 -2.17
C PRO A 71 -8.02 -3.50 -1.39
N LEU A 72 -6.88 -2.83 -1.60
CA LEU A 72 -6.55 -1.54 -1.00
C LEU A 72 -6.46 -0.45 -2.06
N GLU A 73 -6.93 0.74 -1.70
CA GLU A 73 -6.64 1.97 -2.42
C GLU A 73 -5.81 2.87 -1.49
N VAL A 74 -4.53 3.04 -1.82
CA VAL A 74 -3.56 3.67 -0.91
C VAL A 74 -3.22 5.07 -1.36
N TYR A 75 -3.31 6.00 -0.42
CA TYR A 75 -2.96 7.40 -0.58
C TYR A 75 -1.78 7.75 0.34
N GLU A 76 -0.88 8.61 -0.13
CA GLU A 76 0.19 9.19 0.70
C GLU A 76 0.08 10.71 0.69
N ALA A 77 -0.05 11.31 1.88
CA ALA A 77 0.02 12.74 2.03
C ALA A 77 1.45 13.22 1.72
N SER A 78 1.60 14.29 0.95
CA SER A 78 2.90 14.88 0.65
C SER A 78 2.84 16.40 0.61
N SER A 79 3.69 17.04 1.41
CA SER A 79 3.89 18.50 1.40
C SER A 79 4.82 18.99 0.28
N SER A 80 5.42 18.06 -0.47
CA SER A 80 6.43 18.36 -1.50
C SER A 80 5.86 18.40 -2.92
N ILE A 81 4.55 18.19 -3.08
CA ILE A 81 3.87 18.20 -4.37
C ILE A 81 2.76 19.25 -4.38
N SER A 82 2.48 19.81 -5.55
CA SER A 82 1.42 20.81 -5.74
C SER A 82 0.14 20.24 -6.38
N SER A 83 0.18 18.99 -6.85
CA SER A 83 -0.94 18.31 -7.49
C SER A 83 -0.90 16.82 -7.19
N GLU A 84 -2.06 16.16 -7.27
CA GLU A 84 -2.14 14.72 -7.10
C GLU A 84 -1.36 13.98 -8.20
N VAL A 85 -0.67 12.90 -7.82
CA VAL A 85 0.07 12.05 -8.75
C VAL A 85 0.03 10.60 -8.31
N THR A 86 -0.06 9.67 -9.26
CA THR A 86 -0.02 8.23 -8.97
C THR A 86 1.34 7.66 -9.34
N ILE A 87 2.02 7.03 -8.39
CA ILE A 87 3.31 6.37 -8.61
C ILE A 87 3.21 4.96 -8.05
N ARG A 88 3.46 3.94 -8.90
CA ARG A 88 3.45 2.52 -8.52
C ARG A 88 2.16 2.09 -7.78
N GLY A 89 1.01 2.63 -8.21
CA GLY A 89 -0.30 2.34 -7.62
C GLY A 89 -0.66 3.14 -6.37
N VAL A 90 0.29 3.92 -5.81
CA VAL A 90 0.03 4.82 -4.67
C VAL A 90 -0.36 6.20 -5.18
N LYS A 91 -1.45 6.75 -4.62
CA LYS A 91 -1.95 8.09 -4.95
C LYS A 91 -1.39 9.12 -3.97
N TYR A 92 -0.45 9.93 -4.43
CA TYR A 92 0.11 11.00 -3.63
C TYR A 92 -0.79 12.23 -3.68
N VAL A 93 -1.13 12.78 -2.51
CA VAL A 93 -2.05 13.90 -2.37
C VAL A 93 -1.35 15.10 -1.72
N PRO A 94 -1.48 16.31 -2.28
CA PRO A 94 -0.86 17.51 -1.72
C PRO A 94 -1.51 17.89 -0.40
N VAL A 95 -0.70 18.16 0.62
CA VAL A 95 -1.14 18.67 1.93
C VAL A 95 -0.19 19.77 2.40
N GLN A 96 -0.68 20.78 3.13
CA GLN A 96 0.20 21.80 3.73
C GLN A 96 0.31 21.65 5.24
N GLU A 97 -0.79 21.25 5.88
CA GLU A 97 -0.86 21.11 7.33
C GLU A 97 -1.61 19.84 7.76
N ASP A 98 -1.47 19.47 9.04
CA ASP A 98 -2.18 18.35 9.68
C ASP A 98 -3.69 18.37 9.39
N LEU A 99 -4.30 19.56 9.36
CA LEU A 99 -5.73 19.71 9.07
C LEU A 99 -6.11 19.29 7.65
N ASP A 100 -5.23 19.48 6.67
CA ASP A 100 -5.48 19.05 5.29
C ASP A 100 -5.48 17.53 5.19
N ILE A 101 -4.60 16.86 5.94
CA ILE A 101 -4.58 15.40 6.05
C ILE A 101 -5.92 14.87 6.57
N LEU A 102 -6.46 15.52 7.62
CA LEU A 102 -7.76 15.13 8.19
C LEU A 102 -8.92 15.35 7.21
N ARG A 103 -8.97 16.52 6.56
CA ARG A 103 -9.97 16.80 5.51
C ARG A 103 -9.89 15.76 4.39
N LYS A 104 -8.68 15.45 3.92
CA LYS A 104 -8.47 14.46 2.87
C LYS A 104 -8.91 13.07 3.29
N ALA A 105 -8.62 12.66 4.53
CA ALA A 105 -9.09 11.39 5.07
C ALA A 105 -10.63 11.31 5.08
N GLN A 106 -11.32 12.39 5.47
CA GLN A 106 -12.79 12.47 5.46
C GLN A 106 -13.36 12.43 4.05
N GLU A 107 -12.85 13.26 3.14
CA GLU A 107 -13.27 13.34 1.72
C GLU A 107 -13.16 11.97 1.03
N LEU A 108 -12.06 11.26 1.29
CA LEU A 108 -11.81 9.96 0.70
C LEU A 108 -12.62 8.85 1.39
N GLY A 109 -13.09 9.07 2.62
CA GLY A 109 -13.59 8.01 3.50
C GLY A 109 -12.50 7.01 3.88
N ALA A 110 -11.25 7.49 3.98
CA ALA A 110 -10.07 6.67 4.22
C ALA A 110 -9.79 6.45 5.71
N ILE A 111 -9.14 5.33 6.03
CA ILE A 111 -8.54 5.11 7.34
C ILE A 111 -7.18 5.82 7.35
N LEU A 112 -6.98 6.74 8.30
CA LEU A 112 -5.71 7.45 8.47
C LEU A 112 -4.70 6.53 9.18
N ILE A 113 -3.51 6.40 8.61
CA ILE A 113 -2.35 5.74 9.22
C ILE A 113 -1.34 6.83 9.57
N THR A 114 -0.92 6.88 10.83
CA THR A 114 -0.01 7.92 11.31
C THR A 114 0.88 7.42 12.45
N GLY A 115 2.11 7.89 12.47
CA GLY A 115 3.04 7.78 13.59
C GLY A 115 2.98 8.96 14.57
N ASP A 116 2.20 10.00 14.27
CA ASP A 116 2.00 11.18 15.12
C ASP A 116 0.82 10.98 16.08
N LYS A 117 1.12 10.97 17.38
CA LYS A 117 0.13 10.79 18.45
C LYS A 117 -0.87 11.94 18.55
N ARG A 118 -0.45 13.17 18.28
CA ARG A 118 -1.29 14.37 18.32
C ARG A 118 -2.25 14.34 17.13
N LEU A 119 -1.75 14.06 15.93
CA LEU A 119 -2.59 13.94 14.74
C LEU A 119 -3.62 12.83 14.90
N ALA A 120 -3.21 11.66 15.41
CA ALA A 120 -4.12 10.55 15.66
C ALA A 120 -5.28 10.91 16.60
N ARG A 121 -4.98 11.56 17.72
CA ARG A 121 -6.02 12.01 18.68
C ARG A 121 -6.98 13.01 18.06
N THR A 122 -6.46 13.96 17.28
CA THR A 122 -7.29 14.94 16.58
C THR A 122 -8.18 14.28 15.53
N ALA A 123 -7.66 13.29 14.79
CA ALA A 123 -8.41 12.51 13.83
C ALA A 123 -9.60 11.78 14.48
N GLU A 124 -9.35 11.07 15.60
CA GLU A 124 -10.40 10.37 16.35
C GLU A 124 -11.47 11.33 16.87
N ALA A 125 -11.07 12.49 17.41
CA ALA A 125 -12.00 13.51 17.88
C ALA A 125 -12.90 14.07 16.76
N GLN A 126 -12.44 14.02 15.51
CA GLN A 126 -13.19 14.44 14.32
C GLN A 126 -13.89 13.27 13.60
N GLY A 127 -13.96 12.10 14.22
CA GLY A 127 -14.64 10.92 13.67
C GLY A 127 -13.90 10.24 12.52
N VAL A 128 -12.63 10.58 12.27
CA VAL A 128 -11.79 9.90 11.28
C VAL A 128 -11.29 8.59 11.90
N LYS A 129 -11.47 7.48 11.16
CA LYS A 129 -10.92 6.19 11.58
C LYS A 129 -9.39 6.25 11.49
N VAL A 130 -8.70 6.01 12.60
CA VAL A 130 -7.23 6.04 12.63
C VAL A 130 -6.62 4.69 13.05
N ILE A 131 -5.44 4.41 12.52
CA ILE A 131 -4.48 3.43 13.05
C ILE A 131 -3.21 4.20 13.40
N TYR A 132 -2.98 4.35 14.70
CA TYR A 132 -1.76 4.96 15.22
C TYR A 132 -0.70 3.91 15.56
N ILE A 133 0.48 4.01 14.96
CA ILE A 133 1.63 3.14 15.27
C ILE A 133 2.88 4.02 15.44
N PRO A 134 3.48 4.11 16.64
CA PRO A 134 4.68 4.91 16.83
C PRO A 134 5.87 4.35 16.03
N PRO A 135 6.65 5.18 15.30
CA PRO A 135 7.79 4.71 14.51
C PRO A 135 8.88 4.01 15.35
N SER A 136 9.04 4.42 16.60
CA SER A 136 10.03 3.86 17.54
C SER A 136 9.74 2.42 17.97
N GLY A 137 8.57 1.88 17.65
CA GLY A 137 8.16 0.54 18.05
C GLY A 137 8.39 -0.55 17.01
N VAL A 138 8.99 -0.24 15.86
CA VAL A 138 8.94 -1.13 14.69
C VAL A 138 10.31 -1.34 14.06
N ALA A 139 10.70 -2.62 13.92
CA ALA A 139 12.06 -3.02 13.53
C ALA A 139 12.42 -2.77 12.06
N SER A 140 11.41 -2.71 11.18
CA SER A 140 11.58 -2.37 9.76
C SER A 140 10.27 -1.84 9.17
N ALA A 141 10.34 -1.22 8.01
CA ALA A 141 9.14 -0.74 7.32
C ALA A 141 8.22 -1.88 6.81
N ASP A 142 8.73 -3.12 6.63
CA ASP A 142 7.87 -4.28 6.34
C ASP A 142 7.13 -4.76 7.59
N HIS A 143 7.80 -4.77 8.75
CA HIS A 143 7.12 -5.01 10.02
C HIS A 143 6.03 -3.96 10.29
N TYR A 144 6.30 -2.70 9.91
CA TYR A 144 5.31 -1.64 10.02
C TYR A 144 4.10 -1.89 9.12
N ALA A 145 4.34 -2.25 7.85
CA ALA A 145 3.27 -2.55 6.91
C ALA A 145 2.43 -3.74 7.39
N MET A 146 3.06 -4.82 7.86
CA MET A 146 2.35 -5.98 8.42
C MET A 146 1.51 -5.63 9.64
N GLU A 147 2.02 -4.81 10.57
CA GLU A 147 1.26 -4.36 11.74
C GLU A 147 0.06 -3.48 11.34
N VAL A 148 0.22 -2.61 10.34
CA VAL A 148 -0.90 -1.84 9.77
C VAL A 148 -1.96 -2.76 9.18
N LEU A 149 -1.56 -3.72 8.35
CA LEU A 149 -2.48 -4.66 7.69
C LEU A 149 -3.25 -5.50 8.71
N LYS A 150 -2.57 -6.03 9.73
CA LYS A 150 -3.21 -6.76 10.83
C LYS A 150 -4.28 -5.91 11.53
N ARG A 151 -3.98 -4.64 11.83
CA ARG A 151 -4.95 -3.74 12.48
C ARG A 151 -6.10 -3.33 11.55
N LEU A 152 -5.87 -3.26 10.24
CA LEU A 152 -6.93 -3.06 9.26
C LEU A 152 -7.91 -4.23 9.28
N GLU A 153 -7.42 -5.47 9.24
CA GLU A 153 -8.25 -6.69 9.32
C GLU A 153 -9.06 -6.76 10.63
N GLU A 154 -8.44 -6.44 11.77
CA GLU A 154 -9.12 -6.39 13.07
C GLU A 154 -10.24 -5.33 13.11
N LYS A 155 -10.03 -4.15 12.50
CA LYS A 155 -11.06 -3.10 12.43
C LYS A 155 -12.21 -3.48 11.50
N LEU A 156 -11.92 -4.14 10.39
CA LEU A 156 -12.93 -4.57 9.43
C LEU A 156 -13.79 -5.70 9.98
N SER A 157 -13.18 -6.69 10.63
CA SER A 157 -13.90 -7.81 11.25
C SER A 157 -14.81 -7.38 12.42
N ARG A 158 -14.44 -6.34 13.18
CA ARG A 158 -15.29 -5.79 14.25
C ARG A 158 -16.49 -4.99 13.74
N GLY A 159 -16.42 -4.43 12.53
CA GLY A 159 -17.54 -3.71 11.90
C GLY A 159 -18.60 -4.62 11.28
N SER A 160 -18.34 -5.93 11.21
CA SER A 160 -19.20 -6.94 10.57
C SER A 160 -20.09 -7.72 11.53
N LYS A 161 -20.17 -7.33 12.82
CA LYS A 161 -21.17 -7.90 13.73
C LYS A 161 -22.52 -7.19 13.53
N PRO A 162 -23.60 -7.93 13.26
CA PRO A 162 -24.95 -7.37 13.11
C PRO A 162 -25.46 -6.72 14.40
#